data_AF-A0A6N7GMT2-F1
#
_entry.id   AF-A0A6N7GMT2-F1
#
_cell.length_a   1.000
_cell.length_b   1.000
_cell.length_c   1.000
_cell.angle_alpha   90.00
_cell.angle_beta   90.00
_cell.angle_gamma   90.00
#
_symmetry.space_group_name_H-M   'P 1'
#
loop_
_entity.id
_entity.type
_entity.pdbx_description
1 polymer ?
#
loop_
_entity_poly.entity_id
_entity_poly.type
_entity_poly.pdbx_seq_one_letter_code
_entity_poly.pdbx_strand_id
1 'polypeptide(L)'
;MTDPSAPQPSQPPTQPKSGTLNLTSGWQPISAPSNRWQRAADRYLAGWEAVAGGYRVLVLIAVVSLLGWLLPDRLAMLPAGVFVLAVGIGCAVGFARCRTAHCAVTGTGLPLVGLLMIAQVLLGASWLGFYTWLIVVGAIILVGFAFQAFYTRARGDSRVQRPRC
;
A
#
# COMPACT_ATOMS: atom_id res chain seq x y z
N MET A 1 -5.82 -35.00 -58.26
CA MET A 1 -6.53 -35.28 -57.00
C MET A 1 -5.70 -34.70 -55.87
N THR A 2 -6.00 -33.47 -55.47
CA THR A 2 -5.34 -32.75 -54.38
C THR A 2 -6.34 -32.64 -53.24
N ASP A 3 -5.97 -33.19 -52.09
CA ASP A 3 -6.78 -33.25 -50.87
C ASP A 3 -6.88 -31.85 -50.22
N PRO A 4 -8.08 -31.25 -50.08
CA PRO A 4 -8.24 -29.91 -49.54
C PRO A 4 -8.28 -29.84 -48.00
N SER A 5 -7.94 -30.90 -47.26
CA SER A 5 -8.14 -30.98 -45.80
C SER A 5 -6.86 -30.90 -44.96
N ALA A 6 -5.90 -30.05 -45.31
CA ALA A 6 -4.76 -29.78 -44.42
C ALA A 6 -5.17 -28.75 -43.35
N PRO A 7 -5.14 -29.07 -42.04
CA PRO A 7 -5.41 -28.10 -40.98
C PRO A 7 -4.34 -27.01 -40.98
N GLN A 8 -4.76 -25.74 -41.02
CA GLN A 8 -3.85 -24.61 -40.93
C GLN A 8 -3.07 -24.64 -39.61
N PRO A 9 -1.75 -24.37 -39.63
CA PRO A 9 -0.98 -24.20 -38.40
C PRO A 9 -1.55 -23.03 -37.60
N SER A 10 -1.94 -23.30 -36.36
CA SER A 10 -2.40 -22.31 -35.40
C SER A 10 -1.33 -21.22 -35.23
N GLN A 11 -1.70 -19.97 -35.49
CA GLN A 11 -0.80 -18.84 -35.25
C GLN A 11 -0.39 -18.83 -33.78
N PRO A 12 0.91 -18.68 -33.46
CA PRO A 12 1.34 -18.52 -32.08
C PRO A 12 0.69 -17.25 -31.50
N PRO A 13 0.30 -17.27 -30.22
CA PRO A 13 -0.32 -16.10 -29.58
C PRO A 13 0.61 -14.90 -29.75
N THR A 14 0.05 -13.83 -30.31
CA THR A 14 0.71 -12.55 -30.51
C THR A 14 1.28 -12.08 -29.19
N GLN A 15 2.60 -12.21 -29.03
CA GLN A 15 3.35 -11.59 -27.94
C GLN A 15 3.06 -10.09 -27.96
N PRO A 16 2.52 -9.50 -26.88
CA PRO A 16 2.31 -8.07 -26.82
C PRO A 16 3.66 -7.36 -26.99
N LYS A 17 3.69 -6.42 -27.95
CA LYS A 17 4.87 -5.67 -28.38
C LYS A 17 5.62 -5.11 -27.17
N SER A 18 6.86 -5.57 -26.99
CA SER A 18 7.82 -4.92 -26.10
C SER A 18 8.11 -3.53 -26.66
N GLY A 19 7.70 -2.47 -25.98
CA GLY A 19 7.82 -1.14 -26.60
C GLY A 19 7.40 0.06 -25.78
N THR A 20 7.44 0.02 -24.45
CA THR A 20 7.67 1.23 -23.62
C THR A 20 8.08 0.76 -22.23
N LEU A 21 9.35 0.92 -21.86
CA LEU A 21 9.75 0.87 -20.46
C LEU A 21 9.19 2.15 -19.81
N ASN A 22 7.89 2.15 -19.51
CA ASN A 22 7.31 3.12 -18.60
C ASN A 22 7.93 2.83 -17.22
N LEU A 23 8.85 3.70 -16.82
CA LEU A 23 9.39 3.80 -15.45
C LEU A 23 8.31 4.27 -14.46
N THR A 24 7.04 3.93 -14.69
CA THR A 24 6.05 3.92 -13.63
C THR A 24 6.36 2.69 -12.80
N SER A 25 7.05 2.87 -11.67
CA SER A 25 7.12 1.88 -10.58
C SER A 25 5.74 1.73 -9.92
N GLY A 26 4.70 1.55 -10.75
CA GLY A 26 3.33 1.85 -10.45
C GLY A 26 2.53 0.57 -10.43
N TRP A 27 1.91 0.36 -9.28
CA TRP A 27 0.88 -0.61 -8.98
C TRP A 27 0.17 -1.21 -10.21
N GLN A 28 0.29 -2.52 -10.41
CA GLN A 28 -0.52 -3.33 -11.32
C GLN A 28 -1.37 -4.38 -10.57
N PRO A 29 -2.70 -4.42 -10.77
CA PRO A 29 -3.51 -5.43 -10.10
C PRO A 29 -3.23 -6.83 -10.65
N ILE A 30 -3.28 -7.85 -9.78
CA ILE A 30 -3.16 -9.27 -10.17
C ILE A 30 -4.27 -9.67 -11.16
N SER A 31 -5.43 -9.03 -11.09
CA SER A 31 -6.57 -9.28 -11.97
C SER A 31 -7.39 -8.03 -12.27
N ALA A 32 -7.98 -8.00 -13.46
CA ALA A 32 -8.92 -6.96 -13.86
C ALA A 32 -10.07 -6.86 -12.83
N PRO A 33 -10.54 -5.65 -12.51
CA PRO A 33 -11.58 -5.46 -11.51
C PRO A 33 -12.93 -6.03 -12.01
N SER A 34 -13.51 -6.95 -11.26
CA SER A 34 -14.80 -7.59 -11.53
C SER A 34 -15.98 -6.90 -10.86
N ASN A 35 -15.76 -6.05 -9.86
CA ASN A 35 -16.84 -5.38 -9.12
C ASN A 35 -16.53 -3.91 -8.76
N ARG A 36 -17.54 -3.22 -8.22
CA ARG A 36 -17.44 -1.79 -7.85
C ARG A 36 -16.40 -1.50 -6.77
N TRP A 37 -16.21 -2.42 -5.83
CA TRP A 37 -15.23 -2.28 -4.75
C TRP A 37 -13.81 -2.37 -5.31
N GLN A 38 -13.53 -3.32 -6.21
CA GLN A 38 -12.22 -3.44 -6.85
C GLN A 38 -11.88 -2.18 -7.66
N ARG A 39 -12.85 -1.61 -8.40
CA ARG A 39 -12.63 -0.31 -9.09
C ARG A 39 -12.40 0.87 -8.15
N ALA A 40 -13.01 0.86 -6.97
CA ALA A 40 -12.77 1.90 -5.96
C ALA A 40 -11.39 1.75 -5.32
N ALA A 41 -11.00 0.51 -5.00
CA ALA A 41 -9.67 0.15 -4.51
C ALA A 41 -8.58 0.58 -5.50
N ASP A 42 -8.74 0.24 -6.77
CA ASP A 42 -7.77 0.56 -7.82
C ASP A 42 -7.61 2.09 -7.98
N ARG A 43 -8.72 2.86 -7.93
CA ARG A 43 -8.68 4.33 -7.94
C ARG A 43 -8.01 4.91 -6.71
N TYR A 44 -8.29 4.35 -5.53
CA TYR A 44 -7.69 4.80 -4.29
C TYR A 44 -6.18 4.59 -4.29
N LEU A 45 -5.71 3.41 -4.73
CA LEU A 45 -4.28 3.09 -4.83
C LEU A 45 -3.58 3.97 -5.86
N ALA A 46 -4.18 4.17 -7.03
CA ALA A 46 -3.63 5.09 -8.05
C ALA A 46 -3.51 6.54 -7.52
N GLY A 47 -4.53 7.03 -6.80
CA GLY A 47 -4.49 8.33 -6.15
C GLY A 47 -3.42 8.39 -5.05
N TRP A 48 -3.31 7.33 -4.26
CA TRP A 48 -2.30 7.23 -3.21
C TRP A 48 -0.88 7.21 -3.77
N GLU A 49 -0.61 6.49 -4.85
CA GLU A 49 0.69 6.54 -5.54
C GLU A 49 1.00 7.93 -6.12
N ALA A 50 -0.01 8.63 -6.64
CA ALA A 50 0.18 9.99 -7.12
C ALA A 50 0.57 10.96 -5.99
N VAL A 51 0.05 10.75 -4.78
CA VAL A 51 0.29 11.63 -3.62
C VAL A 51 1.54 11.21 -2.84
N ALA A 52 1.73 9.92 -2.62
CA ALA A 52 2.71 9.34 -1.72
C ALA A 52 3.70 8.38 -2.43
N GLY A 53 3.77 8.39 -3.76
CA GLY A 53 4.73 7.55 -4.50
C GLY A 53 6.15 8.09 -4.50
N GLY A 54 7.13 7.21 -4.27
CA GLY A 54 8.55 7.53 -4.31
C GLY A 54 8.98 8.45 -3.16
N TYR A 55 9.78 9.48 -3.45
CA TYR A 55 10.25 10.44 -2.43
C TYR A 55 9.13 11.28 -1.81
N ARG A 56 7.95 11.37 -2.45
CA ARG A 56 6.81 12.16 -1.98
C ARG A 56 6.30 11.70 -0.62
N VAL A 57 6.38 10.40 -0.30
CA VAL A 57 6.02 9.90 1.04
C VAL A 57 6.91 10.50 2.12
N LEU A 58 8.20 10.69 1.84
CA LEU A 58 9.15 11.29 2.79
C LEU A 58 8.80 12.77 3.01
N VAL A 59 8.41 13.47 1.94
CA VAL A 59 7.92 14.85 2.03
C VAL A 59 6.65 14.91 2.89
N LEU A 60 5.68 14.02 2.68
CA LEU A 60 4.47 13.97 3.50
C LEU A 60 4.77 13.68 4.97
N ILE A 61 5.66 12.74 5.26
CA ILE A 61 6.11 12.44 6.63
C ILE A 61 6.77 13.69 7.25
N ALA A 62 7.65 14.38 6.52
CA ALA A 62 8.30 15.59 6.99
C ALA A 62 7.28 16.72 7.27
N VAL A 63 6.31 16.92 6.37
CA VAL A 63 5.25 17.91 6.54
C VAL A 63 4.38 17.59 7.76
N VAL A 64 3.89 16.35 7.89
CA VAL A 64 3.08 15.92 9.05
C VAL A 64 3.88 16.06 10.35
N SER A 65 5.17 15.73 10.34
CA SER A 65 6.05 15.89 11.51
C SER A 65 6.26 17.36 11.86
N LEU A 66 6.44 18.23 10.86
CA LEU A 66 6.58 19.68 11.06
C LEU A 66 5.29 20.29 11.61
N LEU A 67 4.12 19.90 11.08
CA LEU A 67 2.84 20.27 11.67
C LEU A 67 2.75 19.78 13.12
N GLY A 68 3.24 18.56 13.37
CA GLY A 68 3.30 18.00 14.72
C GLY A 68 4.11 18.84 15.70
N TRP A 69 5.17 19.48 15.21
CA TRP A 69 6.04 20.35 16.00
C TRP A 69 5.50 21.78 16.14
N LEU A 70 4.80 22.31 15.13
CA LEU A 70 4.24 23.66 15.14
C LEU A 70 2.93 23.78 15.92
N LEU A 71 2.12 22.73 15.93
CA LEU A 71 0.79 22.75 16.54
C LEU A 71 0.85 22.24 17.99
N PRO A 72 -0.05 22.69 18.87
CA PRO A 72 -0.25 22.06 20.17
C PRO A 72 -0.48 20.56 19.99
N ASP A 73 0.10 19.72 20.86
CA ASP A 73 0.09 18.25 20.75
C ASP A 73 -1.27 17.66 20.37
N ARG A 74 -2.37 18.22 20.89
CA ARG A 74 -3.74 17.78 20.56
C ARG A 74 -4.10 18.00 19.09
N LEU A 75 -3.76 19.16 18.53
CA LEU A 75 -4.08 19.49 17.14
C LEU A 75 -3.13 18.80 16.17
N ALA A 76 -1.89 18.55 16.58
CA ALA A 76 -0.89 17.76 15.86
C ALA A 76 -1.32 16.30 15.61
N MET A 77 -2.08 15.70 16.53
CA MET A 77 -2.54 14.31 16.41
C MET A 77 -3.56 14.10 15.30
N LEU A 78 -4.35 15.11 14.93
CA LEU A 78 -5.38 14.97 13.91
C LEU A 78 -4.78 14.71 12.50
N PRO A 79 -3.89 15.56 11.95
CA PRO A 79 -3.28 15.30 10.65
C PRO A 79 -2.41 14.04 10.67
N ALA A 80 -1.73 13.75 11.79
CA ALA A 80 -0.96 12.51 11.94
C ALA A 80 -1.86 11.27 11.91
N GLY A 81 -2.96 11.28 12.65
CA GLY A 81 -3.94 10.19 12.66
C GLY A 81 -4.59 9.96 11.29
N VAL A 82 -4.95 11.04 10.58
CA VAL A 82 -5.47 10.96 9.21
C VAL A 82 -4.44 10.39 8.24
N PHE A 83 -3.18 10.83 8.34
CA PHE A 83 -2.10 10.30 7.52
C PHE A 83 -1.87 8.81 7.78
N VAL A 84 -1.76 8.41 9.05
CA VAL A 84 -1.58 7.00 9.46
C VAL A 84 -2.76 6.14 9.01
N LEU A 85 -3.99 6.65 9.15
CA LEU A 85 -5.20 5.98 8.69
C LEU A 85 -5.18 5.77 7.16
N ALA A 86 -4.81 6.79 6.38
CA ALA A 86 -4.69 6.68 4.93
C ALA A 86 -3.61 5.67 4.52
N VAL A 87 -2.40 5.74 5.10
CA VAL A 87 -1.33 4.75 4.86
C VAL A 87 -1.83 3.32 5.16
N GLY A 88 -2.53 3.16 6.28
CA GLY A 88 -3.10 1.88 6.69
C GLY A 88 -4.16 1.35 5.73
N ILE A 89 -5.08 2.20 5.27
CA ILE A 89 -6.08 1.81 4.26
C ILE A 89 -5.38 1.41 2.95
N GLY A 90 -4.35 2.16 2.53
CA GLY A 90 -3.48 1.79 1.40
C GLY A 90 -2.91 0.38 1.54
N CYS A 91 -2.36 0.07 2.71
CA CYS A 91 -1.87 -1.27 3.01
C CYS A 91 -2.99 -2.32 3.00
N ALA A 92 -4.13 -2.06 3.64
CA ALA A 92 -5.25 -3.01 3.71
C ALA A 92 -5.78 -3.37 2.31
N VAL A 93 -5.99 -2.36 1.48
CA VAL A 93 -6.44 -2.55 0.09
C VAL A 93 -5.35 -3.22 -0.74
N GLY A 94 -4.09 -2.83 -0.56
CA GLY A 94 -2.93 -3.47 -1.19
C GLY A 94 -2.79 -4.94 -0.81
N PHE A 95 -3.03 -5.32 0.44
CA PHE A 95 -3.05 -6.72 0.85
C PHE A 95 -4.19 -7.49 0.19
N ALA A 96 -5.39 -6.90 0.13
CA ALA A 96 -6.55 -7.53 -0.47
C ALA A 96 -6.37 -7.75 -1.99
N ARG A 97 -5.71 -6.81 -2.71
CA ARG A 97 -5.49 -6.89 -4.16
C ARG A 97 -4.19 -7.60 -4.56
N CYS A 98 -3.10 -7.37 -3.84
CA CYS A 98 -1.74 -7.80 -4.21
C CYS A 98 -1.11 -8.81 -3.24
N ARG A 99 -1.77 -9.13 -2.11
CA ARG A 99 -1.30 -10.12 -1.12
C ARG A 99 0.10 -9.86 -0.57
N THR A 100 0.50 -8.59 -0.47
CA THR A 100 1.79 -8.18 0.08
C THR A 100 1.86 -8.47 1.59
N ALA A 101 2.80 -9.31 2.04
CA ALA A 101 2.76 -9.84 3.41
C ALA A 101 2.88 -8.78 4.51
N HIS A 102 3.75 -7.77 4.37
CA HIS A 102 3.83 -6.68 5.38
C HIS A 102 2.51 -5.92 5.54
N CYS A 103 1.72 -5.83 4.48
CA CYS A 103 0.42 -5.18 4.48
C CYS A 103 -0.65 -5.93 5.29
N ALA A 104 -0.44 -7.20 5.64
CA ALA A 104 -1.35 -7.91 6.55
C ALA A 104 -1.34 -7.30 7.95
N VAL A 105 -0.14 -6.92 8.43
CA VAL A 105 0.07 -6.31 9.74
C VAL A 105 -0.20 -4.82 9.68
N THR A 106 0.42 -4.10 8.73
CA THR A 106 0.26 -2.64 8.65
C THR A 106 -1.14 -2.23 8.21
N GLY A 107 -1.80 -3.03 7.36
CA GLY A 107 -3.16 -2.77 6.90
C GLY A 107 -4.24 -2.94 7.96
N THR A 108 -3.96 -3.63 9.07
CA THR A 108 -4.89 -3.76 10.20
C THR A 108 -4.47 -2.85 11.36
N GLY A 109 -3.18 -2.83 11.67
CA GLY A 109 -2.64 -2.04 12.78
C GLY A 109 -2.72 -0.54 12.56
N LEU A 110 -2.32 -0.03 11.39
CA LEU A 110 -2.27 1.41 11.15
C LEU A 110 -3.66 2.06 11.10
N PRO A 111 -4.71 1.48 10.46
CA PRO A 111 -6.04 2.08 10.52
C PRO A 111 -6.60 2.15 11.94
N LEU A 112 -6.39 1.10 12.74
CA LEU A 112 -6.84 1.08 14.13
C LEU A 112 -6.16 2.20 14.93
N VAL A 113 -4.84 2.33 14.81
CA VAL A 113 -4.08 3.39 15.48
C VAL A 113 -4.49 4.78 14.99
N GLY A 114 -4.63 4.98 13.69
CA GLY A 114 -5.07 6.26 13.13
C GLY A 114 -6.44 6.68 13.64
N LEU A 115 -7.39 5.73 13.73
CA LEU A 115 -8.70 5.98 14.32
C LEU A 115 -8.62 6.34 15.81
N LEU A 116 -7.76 5.67 16.58
CA LEU A 116 -7.58 5.98 18.01
C LEU A 116 -6.94 7.36 18.21
N MET A 117 -5.97 7.75 17.38
CA MET A 117 -5.38 9.10 17.41
C MET A 117 -6.45 10.17 17.13
N ILE A 118 -7.28 9.97 16.12
CA ILE A 118 -8.38 10.90 15.78
C ILE A 118 -9.41 10.93 16.93
N ALA A 119 -9.82 9.77 17.43
CA ALA A 119 -10.78 9.65 18.53
C ALA A 119 -10.28 10.34 19.80
N GLN A 120 -8.98 10.22 20.11
CA GLN A 120 -8.36 10.91 21.24
C GLN A 120 -8.55 12.43 21.14
N VAL A 121 -8.36 13.01 19.94
CA VAL A 121 -8.58 14.44 19.71
C VAL A 121 -10.06 14.81 19.83
N LEU A 122 -10.95 14.06 19.16
CA LEU A 122 -12.39 14.35 19.12
C LEU A 122 -13.06 14.23 20.50
N LEU A 123 -12.61 13.28 21.32
CA LEU A 123 -13.11 13.06 22.68
C LEU A 123 -12.43 13.98 23.71
N GLY A 124 -11.46 14.80 23.29
CA GLY A 124 -10.67 15.63 24.21
C GLY A 124 -9.83 14.82 25.20
N ALA A 125 -9.57 13.55 24.90
CA ALA A 125 -8.81 12.63 25.74
C ALA A 125 -7.29 12.83 25.54
N SER A 126 -6.50 12.29 26.47
CA SER A 126 -5.04 12.32 26.44
C SER A 126 -4.47 10.97 26.88
N TRP A 127 -4.83 9.90 26.19
CA TRP A 127 -4.38 8.55 26.53
C TRP A 127 -2.88 8.38 26.36
N LEU A 128 -2.35 8.86 25.23
CA LEU A 128 -0.94 8.76 24.85
C LEU A 128 -0.46 10.11 24.31
N GLY A 129 0.83 10.41 24.52
CA GLY A 129 1.49 11.58 23.92
C GLY A 129 1.83 11.34 22.44
N PHE A 130 2.14 12.42 21.71
CA PHE A 130 2.44 12.35 20.28
C PHE A 130 3.61 11.42 19.97
N TYR A 131 4.72 11.53 20.71
CA TYR A 131 5.88 10.65 20.54
C TYR A 131 5.57 9.19 20.82
N THR A 132 4.73 8.90 21.82
CA THR A 132 4.33 7.52 22.11
C THR A 132 3.53 6.91 20.96
N TRP A 133 2.64 7.69 20.34
CA TRP A 133 1.96 7.25 19.12
C TRP A 133 2.93 6.98 17.97
N LEU A 134 3.95 7.81 17.77
CA LEU A 134 4.98 7.56 16.76
C LEU A 134 5.74 6.25 17.01
N ILE A 135 6.05 5.94 18.27
CA ILE A 135 6.68 4.65 18.63
C ILE A 135 5.75 3.48 18.30
N VAL A 136 4.45 3.58 18.63
CA VAL A 136 3.46 2.53 18.31
C VAL A 136 3.34 2.33 16.80
N VAL A 137 3.22 3.41 16.02
CA VAL A 137 3.19 3.36 14.55
C VAL A 137 4.48 2.73 14.01
N GLY A 138 5.64 3.16 14.49
CA GLY A 138 6.95 2.62 14.10
C GLY A 138 7.07 1.13 14.41
N ALA A 139 6.59 0.68 15.57
CA ALA A 139 6.59 -0.73 15.96
C ALA A 139 5.72 -1.57 15.02
N ILE A 140 4.51 -1.09 14.65
CA ILE A 140 3.64 -1.78 13.69
C ILE A 140 4.32 -1.94 12.33
N ILE A 141 4.96 -0.87 11.85
CA ILE A 141 5.71 -0.88 10.59
C ILE A 141 6.86 -1.89 10.66
N LEU A 142 7.66 -1.83 11.73
CA LEU A 142 8.79 -2.75 11.95
C LEU A 142 8.33 -4.21 11.95
N VAL A 143 7.27 -4.52 12.70
CA VAL A 143 6.71 -5.88 12.76
C VAL A 143 6.18 -6.33 11.41
N GLY A 144 5.53 -5.45 10.65
CA GLY A 144 5.07 -5.75 9.29
C GLY A 144 6.22 -6.12 8.34
N PHE A 145 7.31 -5.36 8.35
CA PHE A 145 8.49 -5.66 7.54
C PHE A 145 9.25 -6.90 8.03
N ALA A 146 9.33 -7.12 9.34
CA ALA A 146 9.88 -8.35 9.90
C ALA A 146 9.07 -9.58 9.47
N PHE A 147 7.74 -9.48 9.50
CA PHE A 147 6.83 -10.52 9.02
C PHE A 147 7.04 -10.80 7.52
N GLN A 148 7.16 -9.76 6.69
CA GLN A 148 7.50 -9.93 5.27
C GLN A 148 8.83 -10.66 5.10
N ALA A 149 9.88 -10.26 5.82
CA ALA A 149 11.20 -10.87 5.72
C ALA A 149 11.22 -12.34 6.21
N PHE A 150 10.38 -12.66 7.19
CA PHE A 150 10.18 -14.04 7.63
C PHE A 150 9.42 -14.86 6.58
N TYR A 151 8.32 -14.30 6.06
CA TYR A 151 7.47 -14.94 5.06
C TYR A 151 8.22 -15.26 3.76
N THR A 152 9.06 -14.34 3.27
CA THR A 152 9.88 -14.58 2.07
C THR A 152 10.94 -15.64 2.30
N ARG A 153 11.61 -15.63 3.47
CA ARG A 153 12.58 -16.68 3.84
C ARG A 153 11.94 -18.05 3.93
N ALA A 154 10.76 -18.15 4.54
CA ALA A 154 10.05 -19.43 4.70
C ALA A 154 9.58 -20.03 3.36
N ARG A 155 9.35 -19.20 2.33
CA ARG A 155 8.91 -19.66 1.00
C ARG A 155 10.04 -19.94 0.01
N GLY A 156 11.30 -19.66 0.36
CA GLY A 156 12.45 -19.94 -0.51
C GLY A 156 12.52 -19.10 -1.80
N ASP A 157 11.75 -18.01 -1.89
CA ASP A 157 11.74 -17.13 -3.06
C ASP A 157 12.94 -16.15 -2.99
N SER A 158 14.09 -16.57 -3.53
CA SER A 158 15.31 -15.75 -3.67
C SER A 158 15.24 -14.74 -4.82
N ARG A 159 14.20 -14.82 -5.67
CA ARG A 159 13.90 -13.73 -6.59
C ARG A 159 13.10 -12.73 -5.79
N VAL A 160 13.68 -11.55 -5.60
CA VAL A 160 12.94 -10.31 -5.40
C VAL A 160 12.06 -10.15 -6.64
N GLN A 161 10.98 -10.94 -6.75
CA GLN A 161 9.84 -10.58 -7.57
C GLN A 161 9.49 -9.21 -7.03
N ARG A 162 9.76 -8.17 -7.84
CA ARG A 162 9.20 -6.84 -7.63
C ARG A 162 7.79 -7.10 -7.11
N PRO A 163 7.45 -6.66 -5.88
CA PRO A 163 6.16 -7.00 -5.32
C PRO A 163 5.14 -6.52 -6.33
N ARG A 164 4.61 -7.44 -7.12
CA ARG A 164 3.59 -7.17 -8.11
C ARG A 164 2.34 -6.93 -7.29
N CYS A 165 2.18 -5.69 -6.84
CA CYS A 165 1.18 -4.91 -7.52
C CYS A 165 1.83 -4.48 -8.85
#